data_AF-A0A5C2SSL2-F1
#
_entry.id   AF-A0A5C2SSL2-F1
#
_cell.length_a   1.000
_cell.length_b   1.000
_cell.length_c   1.000
_cell.angle_alpha   90.00
_cell.angle_beta   90.00
_cell.angle_gamma   90.00
#
_symmetry.space_group_name_H-M   'P 1'
#
loop_
_entity.id
_entity.type
_entity.pdbx_description
1 polymer ?
#
loop_
_entity_poly.entity_id
_entity_poly.type
_entity_poly.pdbx_seq_one_letter_code
_entity_poly.pdbx_strand_id
1 'polypeptide(L)'
;MSRYLDPAESSKPYKDPTPLPADIPKVKELGVSSAPLKSAAFFLGAFCKDYNEDFMLCKAENRDPAHCLKEGRRVTRCAQELITKLRENCLSEFEKHWNCLENNNQEYYHCRKDERVLNKCVFEKLGLVKTIPGTPEGKTPIHEVKNPVYTGVQK
;
A
#
# COMPACT_ATOMS: atom_id res chain seq x y z
N MET A 1 -0.13 30.73 20.99
CA MET A 1 -1.32 29.93 20.65
C MET A 1 -1.51 30.01 19.15
N SER A 2 -1.54 28.88 18.44
CA SER A 2 -1.71 28.88 16.98
C SER A 2 -3.16 29.27 16.64
N ARG A 3 -3.34 30.25 15.76
CA ARG A 3 -4.67 30.74 15.35
C ARG A 3 -5.28 29.73 14.38
N TYR A 4 -6.50 29.27 14.63
CA TYR A 4 -7.24 28.46 13.66
C TYR A 4 -7.52 29.30 12.41
N LEU A 5 -7.19 28.76 11.24
CA LEU A 5 -7.47 29.33 9.93
C LEU A 5 -8.35 28.33 9.18
N ASP A 6 -9.49 28.78 8.65
CA ASP A 6 -10.37 27.92 7.86
C ASP A 6 -9.65 27.49 6.57
N PRO A 7 -9.42 26.17 6.35
CA PRO A 7 -8.75 25.69 5.15
C PRO A 7 -9.48 26.05 3.85
N ALA A 8 -10.80 26.26 3.89
CA ALA A 8 -11.61 26.61 2.72
C ALA A 8 -11.36 28.04 2.22
N GLU A 9 -10.92 28.94 3.10
CA GLU A 9 -10.70 30.35 2.78
C GLU A 9 -9.28 30.65 2.28
N SER A 10 -8.35 29.71 2.44
CA SER A 10 -6.94 29.92 2.10
C SER A 10 -6.66 29.66 0.62
N SER A 11 -6.21 30.69 -0.11
CA SER A 11 -5.75 30.56 -1.51
C SER A 11 -4.49 29.71 -1.68
N LYS A 12 -3.73 29.48 -0.60
CA LYS A 12 -2.52 28.66 -0.57
C LYS A 12 -2.57 27.68 0.60
N PRO A 13 -2.17 26.41 0.43
CA PRO A 13 -2.12 25.49 1.54
C PRO A 13 -1.11 25.97 2.59
N TYR A 14 -1.53 26.04 3.86
CA TYR A 14 -0.63 26.29 4.98
C TYR A 14 0.37 25.13 5.10
N LYS A 15 1.65 25.45 5.26
CA LYS A 15 2.74 24.49 5.46
C LYS A 15 3.54 24.90 6.69
N ASP A 16 3.61 24.01 7.68
CA ASP A 16 4.41 24.22 8.88
C ASP A 16 5.89 23.91 8.58
N PRO A 17 6.82 24.88 8.75
CA PRO A 17 8.24 24.65 8.53
C PRO A 17 8.95 23.95 9.71
N THR A 18 8.25 23.68 10.82
CA THR A 18 8.84 23.11 12.04
C THR A 18 9.45 21.73 11.76
N PRO A 19 10.77 21.54 11.98
CA PRO A 19 11.40 20.25 11.78
C PRO A 19 11.01 19.27 12.89
N LEU A 20 11.15 17.98 12.61
CA LEU A 20 11.00 16.93 13.62
C LEU A 20 12.04 17.15 14.76
N PRO A 21 11.64 16.97 16.04
CA PRO A 21 12.56 17.01 17.18
C PRO A 21 13.78 16.10 17.00
N ALA A 22 14.95 16.55 17.49
CA ALA A 22 16.23 15.89 17.24
C ALA A 22 16.40 14.53 17.96
N ASP A 23 15.63 14.30 19.01
CA ASP A 23 15.57 13.04 19.75
C ASP A 23 14.88 11.92 18.95
N ILE A 24 14.06 12.27 17.96
CA ILE A 24 13.35 11.30 17.13
C ILE A 24 14.20 10.97 15.89
N PRO A 25 14.63 9.70 15.72
CA PRO A 25 15.40 9.31 14.54
C PRO A 25 14.60 9.51 13.25
N LYS A 26 15.21 10.14 12.24
CA LYS A 26 14.61 10.33 10.93
C LYS A 26 14.45 9.00 10.19
N VAL A 27 13.38 8.87 9.43
CA VAL A 27 13.14 7.77 8.51
C VAL A 27 13.01 8.33 7.09
N LYS A 28 13.51 7.61 6.10
CA LYS A 28 13.26 7.96 4.70
C LYS A 28 11.80 7.60 4.41
N GLU A 29 11.04 8.51 3.81
CA GLU A 29 9.66 8.22 3.44
C GLU A 29 9.55 7.25 2.25
N LEU A 30 8.38 6.67 2.06
CA LEU A 30 8.15 5.62 1.04
C LEU A 30 8.27 6.16 -0.39
N GLY A 31 7.81 7.39 -0.65
CA GLY A 31 7.99 8.07 -1.94
C GLY A 31 7.25 7.44 -3.12
N VAL A 32 6.11 6.79 -2.88
CA VAL A 32 5.26 6.18 -3.92
C VAL A 32 3.91 6.87 -4.01
N SER A 33 3.32 6.92 -5.22
CA SER A 33 1.95 7.39 -5.43
C SER A 33 0.92 6.32 -5.09
N SER A 34 -0.38 6.67 -5.20
CA SER A 34 -1.49 5.80 -4.81
C SER A 34 -1.59 4.51 -5.63
N ALA A 35 -1.48 4.56 -6.97
CA ALA A 35 -1.56 3.37 -7.82
C ALA A 35 -0.50 2.30 -7.54
N PRO A 36 0.82 2.58 -7.51
CA PRO A 36 1.82 1.57 -7.20
C PRO A 36 1.67 1.04 -5.77
N LEU A 37 1.32 1.89 -4.81
CA LEU A 37 1.05 1.44 -3.43
C LEU A 37 -0.14 0.49 -3.37
N LYS A 38 -1.22 0.79 -4.12
CA LYS A 38 -2.40 -0.05 -4.21
C LYS A 38 -2.10 -1.38 -4.91
N SER A 39 -1.36 -1.35 -6.02
CA SER A 39 -0.85 -2.55 -6.71
C SER A 39 -0.08 -3.47 -5.76
N ALA A 40 0.76 -2.91 -4.89
CA ALA A 40 1.57 -3.66 -3.92
C ALA A 40 0.85 -4.03 -2.61
N ALA A 41 -0.38 -3.54 -2.37
CA ALA A 41 -1.02 -3.57 -1.04
C ALA A 41 -1.15 -4.98 -0.44
N PHE A 42 -1.48 -5.98 -1.26
CA PHE A 42 -1.62 -7.36 -0.78
C PHE A 42 -0.28 -8.00 -0.44
N PHE A 43 0.77 -7.72 -1.22
CA PHE A 43 2.11 -8.18 -0.92
C PHE A 43 2.68 -7.47 0.31
N LEU A 44 2.32 -6.20 0.51
CA LEU A 44 2.66 -5.44 1.71
C LEU A 44 2.00 -6.05 2.95
N GLY A 45 0.72 -6.40 2.85
CA GLY A 45 0.01 -7.10 3.92
C GLY A 45 0.63 -8.45 4.27
N ALA A 46 1.11 -9.21 3.28
CA ALA A 46 1.77 -10.50 3.51
C ALA A 46 3.19 -10.35 4.06
N PHE A 47 4.00 -9.47 3.47
CA PHE A 47 5.41 -9.30 3.81
C PHE A 47 5.62 -8.53 5.12
N CYS A 48 4.80 -7.52 5.39
CA CYS A 48 4.92 -6.65 6.57
C CYS A 48 3.85 -6.92 7.63
N LYS A 49 3.22 -8.10 7.62
CA LYS A 49 2.10 -8.45 8.50
C LYS A 49 2.41 -8.13 9.96
N ASP A 50 3.48 -8.72 10.49
CA ASP A 50 3.82 -8.64 11.92
C ASP A 50 4.10 -7.19 12.35
N TYR A 51 4.79 -6.40 11.51
CA TYR A 51 5.08 -4.99 11.80
C TYR A 51 3.82 -4.12 11.78
N ASN A 52 2.91 -4.38 10.84
CA ASN A 52 1.65 -3.64 10.74
C ASN A 52 0.72 -3.97 11.91
N GLU A 53 0.64 -5.24 12.30
CA GLU A 53 -0.16 -5.68 13.44
C GLU A 53 0.38 -5.11 14.75
N ASP A 54 1.71 -5.16 14.97
CA ASP A 54 2.37 -4.57 16.15
C ASP A 54 2.12 -3.06 16.26
N PHE A 55 2.20 -2.32 15.14
CA PHE A 55 1.88 -0.89 15.12
C PHE A 55 0.41 -0.61 15.47
N MET A 56 -0.52 -1.44 14.98
CA MET A 56 -1.94 -1.29 15.27
C MET A 56 -2.29 -1.66 16.72
N LEU A 57 -1.61 -2.66 17.29
CA LEU A 57 -1.73 -3.01 18.72
C LEU A 57 -1.22 -1.87 19.60
N CYS A 58 -0.02 -1.34 19.33
CA CYS A 58 0.52 -0.17 20.04
C CYS A 58 -0.45 1.02 20.03
N LYS A 59 -1.05 1.31 18.86
CA LYS A 59 -2.03 2.40 18.71
C LYS A 59 -3.33 2.13 19.47
N ALA A 60 -3.71 0.86 19.66
CA ALA A 60 -4.87 0.49 20.45
C ALA A 60 -4.61 0.61 21.96
N GLU A 61 -3.37 0.36 22.40
CA GLU A 61 -2.94 0.47 23.79
C GLU A 61 -2.83 1.92 24.27
N ASN A 62 -2.36 2.82 23.40
CA ASN A 62 -2.12 4.22 23.76
C ASN A 62 -2.68 5.21 22.72
N ARG A 63 -3.35 6.26 23.21
CA ARG A 63 -3.90 7.35 22.37
C ARG A 63 -2.85 8.37 21.95
N ASP A 64 -1.68 8.41 22.60
CA ASP A 64 -0.59 9.29 22.23
C ASP A 64 0.13 8.78 20.97
N PRO A 65 0.10 9.51 19.84
CA PRO A 65 0.80 9.10 18.62
C PRO A 65 2.32 9.03 18.77
N ALA A 66 2.92 9.76 19.73
CA ALA A 66 4.35 9.71 19.96
C ALA A 66 4.83 8.34 20.47
N HIS A 67 3.93 7.60 21.14
CA HIS A 67 4.21 6.29 21.73
C HIS A 67 4.67 5.27 20.67
N CYS A 68 4.01 5.27 19.50
CA CYS A 68 4.20 4.25 18.46
C CYS A 68 5.14 4.68 17.32
N LEU A 69 5.93 5.75 17.51
CA LEU A 69 6.82 6.26 16.46
C LEU A 69 7.90 5.25 16.06
N LYS A 70 8.32 4.37 16.99
CA LYS A 70 9.33 3.34 16.72
C LYS A 70 8.77 2.26 15.79
N GLU A 71 7.57 1.80 16.07
CA GLU A 71 6.81 0.79 15.33
C GLU A 71 6.44 1.35 13.95
N GLY A 72 5.98 2.60 13.88
CA GLY A 72 5.71 3.28 12.61
C GLY A 72 6.93 3.34 11.69
N ARG A 73 8.12 3.61 12.23
CA ARG A 73 9.37 3.56 11.43
C ARG A 73 9.68 2.15 10.92
N ARG A 74 9.38 1.10 11.69
CA ARG A 74 9.57 -0.30 11.25
C ARG A 74 8.65 -0.64 10.08
N VAL A 75 7.37 -0.23 10.17
CA VAL A 75 6.40 -0.37 9.08
C VAL A 75 6.89 0.32 7.81
N THR A 76 7.32 1.57 7.89
CA THR A 76 7.81 2.32 6.72
C THR A 76 9.04 1.65 6.08
N ARG A 77 9.99 1.17 6.89
CA ARG A 77 11.18 0.46 6.39
C ARG A 77 10.82 -0.87 5.71
N CYS A 78 9.91 -1.65 6.30
CA CYS A 78 9.45 -2.90 5.69
C CYS A 78 8.78 -2.64 4.33
N ALA A 79 7.94 -1.60 4.25
CA ALA A 79 7.32 -1.19 2.99
C ALA A 79 8.35 -0.78 1.94
N GLN A 80 9.40 -0.03 2.33
CA GLN A 80 10.50 0.34 1.43
C GLN A 80 11.25 -0.88 0.90
N GLU A 81 11.52 -1.85 1.76
CA GLU A 81 12.20 -3.08 1.37
C GLU A 81 11.37 -3.85 0.34
N LEU A 82 10.07 -4.01 0.57
CA LEU A 82 9.18 -4.66 -0.40
C LEU A 82 9.15 -3.94 -1.74
N ILE A 83 8.95 -2.61 -1.75
CA ILE A 83 8.91 -1.84 -2.98
C ILE A 83 10.24 -1.93 -3.73
N THR A 84 11.37 -1.93 -3.02
CA THR A 84 12.69 -2.13 -3.61
C THR A 84 12.79 -3.51 -4.27
N LYS A 85 12.41 -4.58 -3.57
CA LYS A 85 12.37 -5.94 -4.12
C LYS A 85 11.45 -6.06 -5.34
N LEU A 86 10.28 -5.43 -5.32
CA LEU A 86 9.35 -5.41 -6.47
C LEU A 86 9.97 -4.73 -7.68
N ARG A 87 10.67 -3.60 -7.48
CA ARG A 87 11.37 -2.88 -8.55
C ARG A 87 12.57 -3.64 -9.10
N GLU A 88 13.28 -4.39 -8.27
CA GLU A 88 14.44 -5.18 -8.72
C GLU A 88 14.01 -6.44 -9.50
N ASN A 89 12.88 -7.04 -9.12
CA ASN A 89 12.51 -8.36 -9.61
C ASN A 89 11.37 -8.35 -10.63
N CYS A 90 10.39 -7.46 -10.51
CA CYS A 90 9.12 -7.51 -11.26
C CYS A 90 8.67 -6.13 -11.77
N LEU A 91 9.61 -5.22 -12.06
CA LEU A 91 9.29 -3.83 -12.42
C LEU A 91 8.34 -3.72 -13.61
N SER A 92 8.59 -4.47 -14.69
CA SER A 92 7.80 -4.40 -15.91
C SER A 92 6.34 -4.78 -15.72
N GLU A 93 6.09 -5.85 -14.96
CA GLU A 93 4.78 -6.37 -14.63
C GLU A 93 4.07 -5.43 -13.64
N PHE A 94 4.83 -4.93 -12.66
CA PHE A 94 4.35 -4.00 -11.67
C PHE A 94 3.90 -2.69 -12.29
N GLU A 95 4.69 -2.14 -13.23
CA GLU A 95 4.36 -0.93 -13.99
C GLU A 95 3.13 -1.09 -14.86
N LYS A 96 3.00 -2.20 -15.59
CA LYS A 96 1.79 -2.47 -16.38
C LYS A 96 0.55 -2.50 -15.49
N HIS A 97 0.62 -3.20 -14.36
CA HIS A 97 -0.51 -3.32 -13.45
C HIS A 97 -0.91 -1.98 -12.82
N TRP A 98 0.03 -1.21 -12.27
CA TRP A 98 -0.34 0.06 -11.64
C TRP A 98 -0.75 1.14 -12.65
N ASN A 99 -0.19 1.14 -13.87
CA ASN A 99 -0.66 2.03 -14.95
C ASN A 99 -2.10 1.68 -15.36
N CYS A 100 -2.45 0.39 -15.40
CA CYS A 100 -3.84 -0.01 -15.63
C CYS A 100 -4.76 0.54 -14.51
N LEU A 101 -4.35 0.40 -13.25
CA LEU A 101 -5.14 0.92 -12.12
C LEU A 101 -5.34 2.43 -12.24
N GLU A 102 -4.29 3.18 -12.56
CA GLU A 102 -4.37 4.64 -12.67
C GLU A 102 -5.39 5.09 -13.74
N ASN A 103 -5.51 4.35 -14.84
CA ASN A 103 -6.45 4.65 -15.91
C ASN A 103 -7.90 4.21 -15.66
N ASN A 104 -8.16 3.39 -14.63
CA ASN A 104 -9.47 2.75 -14.39
C ASN A 104 -10.01 3.05 -13.00
N ASN A 105 -9.89 4.30 -12.53
CA ASN A 105 -10.35 4.73 -11.20
C ASN A 105 -9.77 3.86 -10.06
N GLN A 106 -8.62 3.24 -10.32
CA GLN A 106 -7.95 2.29 -9.43
C GLN A 106 -8.78 1.06 -9.05
N GLU A 107 -9.70 0.61 -9.91
CA GLU A 107 -10.53 -0.56 -9.65
C GLU A 107 -9.84 -1.85 -10.16
N TYR A 108 -9.65 -2.83 -9.26
CA TYR A 108 -8.88 -4.04 -9.59
C TYR A 108 -9.53 -4.94 -10.65
N TYR A 109 -10.85 -4.93 -10.79
CA TYR A 109 -11.53 -5.85 -11.70
C TYR A 109 -11.24 -5.54 -13.17
N HIS A 110 -10.91 -4.29 -13.50
CA HIS A 110 -10.44 -3.89 -14.84
C HIS A 110 -9.04 -4.40 -15.16
N CYS A 111 -8.20 -4.63 -14.15
CA CYS A 111 -6.76 -4.90 -14.32
C CYS A 111 -6.36 -6.34 -14.00
N ARG A 112 -7.32 -7.29 -13.94
CA ARG A 112 -7.07 -8.70 -13.59
C ARG A 112 -6.06 -9.38 -14.50
N LYS A 113 -5.99 -8.99 -15.77
CA LYS A 113 -5.02 -9.54 -16.74
C LYS A 113 -3.59 -9.24 -16.30
N ASP A 114 -3.28 -7.97 -16.05
CA ASP A 114 -1.94 -7.54 -15.63
C ASP A 114 -1.65 -7.98 -14.18
N GLU A 115 -2.66 -7.99 -13.32
CA GLU A 115 -2.56 -8.47 -11.94
C GLU A 115 -2.10 -9.93 -11.87
N ARG A 116 -2.64 -10.82 -12.72
CA ARG A 116 -2.23 -12.24 -12.75
C ARG A 116 -0.77 -12.41 -13.15
N VAL A 117 -0.29 -11.60 -14.10
CA VAL A 117 1.11 -11.61 -14.55
C VAL A 117 2.03 -11.14 -13.42
N LEU A 118 1.65 -10.06 -12.73
CA LEU A 118 2.39 -9.57 -11.56
C LEU A 118 2.41 -10.60 -10.43
N ASN A 119 1.25 -11.18 -10.08
CA ASN A 119 1.14 -12.20 -9.02
C ASN A 119 2.05 -13.40 -9.31
N LYS A 120 2.12 -13.83 -10.57
CA LYS A 120 3.02 -14.92 -10.99
C LYS A 120 4.49 -14.55 -10.76
N CYS A 121 4.93 -13.38 -11.22
CA CYS A 121 6.32 -12.93 -11.04
C CYS A 121 6.69 -12.83 -9.55
N VAL A 122 5.81 -12.25 -8.73
CA VAL A 122 6.04 -12.05 -7.30
C VAL A 122 6.08 -13.39 -6.57
N PHE A 123 5.22 -14.33 -6.93
CA PHE A 123 5.28 -15.69 -6.38
C PHE A 123 6.59 -16.40 -6.75
N GLU A 124 6.97 -16.38 -8.02
CA GLU A 124 8.16 -17.08 -8.52
C GLU A 124 9.48 -16.50 -7.95
N LYS A 125 9.57 -15.17 -7.79
CA LYS A 125 10.82 -14.51 -7.37
C LYS A 125 10.90 -14.18 -5.88
N LEU A 126 9.77 -13.87 -5.25
CA LEU A 126 9.71 -13.43 -3.85
C LEU A 126 8.96 -14.40 -2.92
N GLY A 127 8.29 -15.42 -3.47
CA GLY A 127 7.53 -16.39 -2.69
C GLY A 127 6.27 -15.82 -2.03
N LEU A 128 5.84 -14.61 -2.42
CA LEU A 128 4.68 -13.94 -1.83
C LEU A 128 3.42 -14.25 -2.64
N VAL A 129 2.34 -14.63 -1.94
CA VAL A 129 1.03 -14.92 -2.52
C VAL A 129 0.03 -13.86 -2.11
N LYS A 130 -0.81 -13.44 -3.06
CA LYS A 130 -1.95 -12.58 -2.78
C LYS A 130 -3.09 -13.41 -2.19
N THR A 131 -3.27 -13.34 -0.87
CA THR A 131 -4.38 -13.99 -0.18
C THR A 131 -5.42 -12.96 0.27
N ILE A 132 -6.71 -13.25 0.06
CA ILE A 132 -7.81 -12.44 0.60
C ILE A 132 -8.28 -13.08 1.92
N PRO A 133 -8.00 -12.47 3.08
CA PRO A 133 -8.45 -13.01 4.36
C PRO A 133 -9.99 -13.02 4.43
N GLY A 134 -10.57 -14.04 5.05
CA GLY A 134 -12.02 -14.18 5.19
C GLY A 134 -12.76 -14.68 3.94
N THR A 135 -12.05 -15.18 2.92
CA THR A 135 -12.71 -15.90 1.81
C THR A 135 -13.38 -17.17 2.36
N PRO A 136 -14.69 -17.39 2.15
CA PRO A 136 -15.38 -18.58 2.68
C PRO A 136 -14.75 -19.89 2.17
N GLU A 137 -14.71 -20.90 3.03
CA GLU A 137 -14.21 -22.23 2.68
C GLU A 137 -14.95 -22.80 1.46
N GLY A 138 -14.20 -23.34 0.50
CA GLY A 138 -14.72 -23.89 -0.76
C GLY A 138 -15.09 -22.87 -1.84
N LYS A 139 -14.95 -21.56 -1.60
CA LYS A 139 -15.13 -20.53 -2.64
C LYS A 139 -13.81 -20.07 -3.22
N THR A 140 -13.78 -19.86 -4.54
CA THR A 140 -12.62 -19.27 -5.23
C THR A 140 -12.54 -17.77 -4.95
N PRO A 141 -11.36 -17.24 -4.57
CA PRO A 141 -11.17 -15.80 -4.42
C PRO A 141 -11.49 -15.05 -5.71
N ILE A 142 -12.10 -13.85 -5.60
CA ILE A 142 -12.58 -13.09 -6.76
C ILE A 142 -11.51 -12.77 -7.81
N HIS A 143 -10.24 -12.65 -7.39
CA HIS A 143 -9.13 -12.35 -8.30
C HIS A 143 -8.72 -13.57 -9.16
N GLU A 144 -9.11 -14.78 -8.75
CA GLU A 144 -8.84 -16.04 -9.46
C GLU A 144 -10.03 -16.52 -10.31
N VAL A 145 -11.22 -15.94 -10.12
CA VAL A 145 -12.42 -16.27 -10.91
C VAL A 145 -12.13 -16.08 -12.41
N LYS A 146 -12.35 -17.14 -13.19
CA LYS A 146 -12.05 -17.16 -14.64
C LYS A 146 -13.02 -16.29 -15.44
N ASN A 147 -14.32 -16.37 -15.12
CA ASN A 147 -15.39 -15.67 -15.83
C ASN A 147 -16.16 -14.75 -14.85
N PRO A 148 -15.63 -13.57 -14.51
CA PRO A 148 -16.31 -12.63 -13.62
C PRO A 148 -17.51 -11.97 -14.32
N VAL A 149 -18.55 -11.64 -13.54
CA VAL A 149 -19.74 -10.92 -14.04
C VAL A 149 -19.38 -9.50 -14.45
N TYR A 150 -18.60 -8.80 -13.63
CA TYR A 150 -18.06 -7.49 -13.95
C TYR A 150 -16.77 -7.64 -14.76
N THR A 151 -16.82 -7.20 -16.01
CA THR A 151 -15.66 -7.11 -16.91
C THR A 151 -15.47 -5.65 -17.32
N GLY A 152 -14.28 -5.30 -17.81
CA GLY A 152 -14.07 -3.97 -18.36
C GLY A 152 -15.03 -3.68 -19.51
N VAL A 153 -15.49 -2.44 -19.62
CA VAL A 153 -16.29 -1.99 -20.76
C VAL A 153 -15.50 -2.31 -22.02
N GLN A 154 -16.02 -3.23 -22.85
CA GLN A 154 -15.46 -3.49 -24.17
C GLN A 154 -15.60 -2.18 -24.95
N LYS A 155 -14.47 -1.51 -25.21
CA LYS A 155 -14.40 -0.43 -26.20
C LYS A 155 -14.27 -1.04 -27.59
#